data_AF-W1PFS5-F1
#
_entry.id   AF-W1PFS5-F1
#
_cell.length_a   1.000
_cell.length_b   1.000
_cell.length_c   1.000
_cell.angle_alpha   90.00
_cell.angle_beta   90.00
_cell.angle_gamma   90.00
#
_symmetry.space_group_name_H-M   'P 1'
#
loop_
_entity.id
_entity.type
_entity.pdbx_description
1 polymer ?
#
loop_
_entity_poly.entity_id
_entity_poly.type
_entity_poly.pdbx_seq_one_letter_code
_entity_poly.pdbx_strand_id
1 'polypeptide(L)'
;MSKALAERGYYKQKGVVIKVVDKYVGEIKMLDGGHVLRVDQQELETMIPHVGGLVRIVNGAYCGSNARLLFIDIEKYCAKVQIEKGVFDGRFLPTVGYEDICKIML
;
A
#
# COMPACT_ATOMS: atom_id res chain seq x y z
N MET A 1 -3.12 -9.71 -3.69
CA MET A 1 -2.74 -10.89 -4.49
C MET A 1 -3.88 -11.22 -5.43
N SER A 2 -3.61 -11.18 -6.72
CA SER A 2 -4.58 -11.38 -7.80
C SER A 2 -5.08 -12.83 -7.91
N LYS A 3 -6.06 -13.04 -8.79
CA LYS A 3 -6.62 -14.36 -9.11
C LYS A 3 -5.60 -15.29 -9.80
N ALA A 4 -4.58 -14.76 -10.46
CA ALA A 4 -3.54 -15.57 -11.12
C ALA A 4 -2.74 -16.43 -10.13
N LEU A 5 -2.73 -16.05 -8.84
CA LEU A 5 -2.04 -16.77 -7.78
C LEU A 5 -2.92 -17.78 -7.04
N ALA A 6 -4.14 -18.04 -7.52
CA ALA A 6 -5.10 -18.95 -6.87
C ALA A 6 -4.60 -20.40 -6.81
N GLU A 7 -4.03 -20.92 -7.90
CA GLU A 7 -3.50 -22.30 -7.95
C GLU A 7 -2.33 -22.51 -6.97
N ARG A 8 -1.65 -21.43 -6.58
CA ARG A 8 -0.57 -21.43 -5.59
C ARG A 8 -1.07 -21.19 -4.16
N GLY A 9 -2.38 -21.01 -3.96
CA GLY A 9 -2.98 -20.77 -2.65
C GLY A 9 -2.87 -19.33 -2.13
N TYR A 10 -2.46 -18.36 -2.96
CA TYR A 10 -2.20 -16.99 -2.51
C TYR A 10 -3.26 -15.96 -2.93
N TYR A 11 -4.32 -16.36 -3.64
CA TYR A 11 -5.38 -15.43 -4.01
C TYR A 11 -6.00 -14.75 -2.78
N LYS A 12 -6.14 -13.41 -2.82
CA LYS A 12 -6.61 -12.55 -1.72
C LYS A 12 -5.78 -12.58 -0.43
N GLN A 13 -4.64 -13.27 -0.43
CA GLN A 13 -3.74 -13.26 0.72
C GLN A 13 -3.03 -11.91 0.86
N LYS A 14 -2.65 -11.61 2.11
CA LYS A 14 -1.99 -10.36 2.51
C LYS A 14 -0.54 -10.63 2.89
N GLY A 15 0.30 -9.64 2.67
CA GLY A 15 1.71 -9.70 3.03
C GLY A 15 2.32 -8.31 3.16
N VAL A 16 3.55 -8.29 3.68
CA VAL A 16 4.35 -7.09 3.85
C VAL A 16 5.44 -7.09 2.79
N VAL A 17 5.55 -5.98 2.05
CA VAL A 17 6.68 -5.75 1.14
C VAL A 17 7.93 -5.55 1.99
N ILE A 18 8.90 -6.45 1.89
CA ILE A 18 10.18 -6.33 2.59
C ILE A 18 11.30 -5.81 1.69
N LYS A 19 11.16 -5.98 0.37
CA LYS A 19 12.12 -5.48 -0.63
C LYS A 19 11.45 -5.27 -1.99
N VAL A 20 11.92 -4.28 -2.75
CA VAL A 20 11.58 -4.09 -4.17
C VAL A 20 12.81 -4.46 -5.01
N VAL A 21 12.62 -5.26 -6.04
CA VAL A 21 13.64 -5.76 -6.97
C VAL A 21 13.30 -5.25 -8.38
N ASP A 22 14.29 -4.66 -9.05
CA ASP A 22 14.18 -4.16 -10.43
C ASP A 22 12.94 -3.30 -10.69
N LYS A 23 12.54 -2.52 -9.67
CA LYS A 23 11.39 -1.59 -9.61
C LYS A 23 10.00 -2.23 -9.58
N TYR A 24 9.79 -3.39 -10.19
CA TYR A 24 8.45 -3.94 -10.41
C TYR A 24 8.13 -5.19 -9.60
N VAL A 25 9.13 -5.85 -9.01
CA VAL A 25 8.93 -7.11 -8.26
C VAL A 25 9.07 -6.84 -6.76
N GLY A 26 8.05 -7.19 -5.99
CA GLY A 26 8.10 -7.17 -4.53
C GLY A 26 8.52 -8.52 -3.96
N GLU A 27 9.48 -8.53 -3.02
CA GLU A 27 9.61 -9.64 -2.06
C GLU A 27 8.59 -9.41 -0.95
N ILE A 28 7.61 -10.30 -0.87
CA ILE A 28 6.45 -10.20 0.01
C ILE A 28 6.55 -11.29 1.08
N LYS A 29 6.73 -10.87 2.34
CA LYS A 29 6.56 -11.76 3.48
C LYS A 29 5.08 -11.92 3.75
N MET A 30 4.54 -13.12 3.55
CA MET A 30 3.13 -13.41 3.79
C MET A 30 2.81 -13.27 5.28
N LEU A 31 1.63 -12.71 5.61
CA LEU A 31 1.19 -12.62 7.00
C LEU A 31 0.92 -14.01 7.59
N ASP A 32 0.43 -14.91 6.75
CA ASP A 32 0.13 -16.30 7.09
C ASP A 32 1.17 -17.24 6.45
N GLY A 33 1.52 -18.31 7.16
CA GLY A 33 2.35 -19.40 6.63
C GLY A 33 3.86 -19.13 6.52
N GLY A 34 4.33 -17.91 6.82
CA GLY A 34 5.76 -17.57 6.90
C GLY A 34 6.51 -17.56 5.56
N HIS A 35 5.82 -17.78 4.44
CA HIS A 35 6.42 -17.78 3.11
C HIS A 35 6.88 -16.37 2.70
N VAL A 36 7.94 -16.33 1.88
CA VAL A 36 8.38 -15.11 1.19
C VAL A 36 8.26 -15.36 -0.31
N LEU A 37 7.51 -14.50 -1.00
CA LEU A 37 7.22 -14.62 -2.43
C LEU A 37 7.84 -13.47 -3.20
N ARG A 38 8.31 -13.72 -4.43
CA ARG A 38 8.58 -12.68 -5.42
C ARG A 38 7.37 -12.54 -6.32
N VAL A 39 6.76 -11.36 -6.34
CA VAL A 39 5.50 -11.10 -7.03
C VAL A 39 5.62 -9.80 -7.82
N ASP A 40 5.24 -9.85 -9.09
CA ASP A 40 5.14 -8.64 -9.92
C ASP A 40 4.03 -7.73 -9.38
N GLN A 41 4.26 -6.42 -9.42
CA GLN A 41 3.29 -5.43 -8.95
C GLN A 41 1.90 -5.57 -9.60
N GLN A 42 1.80 -6.08 -10.85
CA GLN A 42 0.53 -6.30 -11.53
C GLN A 42 -0.36 -7.33 -10.81
N GLU A 43 0.25 -8.21 -10.01
CA GLU A 43 -0.46 -9.23 -9.23
C GLU A 43 -0.75 -8.77 -7.79
N LEU A 44 -0.45 -7.51 -7.47
CA LEU A 44 -0.60 -6.89 -6.15
C LEU A 44 -1.62 -5.75 -6.18
N GLU A 45 -2.19 -5.50 -5.00
CA GLU A 45 -3.04 -4.34 -4.73
C GLU A 45 -2.55 -3.74 -3.42
N THR A 46 -2.64 -2.42 -3.29
CA THR A 46 -2.37 -1.74 -2.01
C THR A 46 -3.49 -2.04 -1.02
N MET A 47 -3.17 -1.97 0.27
CA MET A 47 -4.14 -2.16 1.35
C MET A 47 -4.47 -0.82 1.97
N ILE A 48 -5.75 -0.43 1.96
CA ILE A 48 -6.22 0.81 2.62
C ILE A 48 -6.69 0.46 4.05
N PRO A 49 -6.15 1.10 5.11
CA PRO A 49 -6.62 0.87 6.48
C PRO A 49 -7.95 1.58 6.75
N HIS A 50 -8.48 1.44 7.96
CA HIS A 50 -9.58 2.28 8.43
C HIS A 50 -9.14 3.75 8.51
N VAL A 51 -10.11 4.67 8.39
CA VAL A 51 -9.88 6.11 8.66
C VAL A 51 -9.25 6.29 10.04
N GLY A 52 -8.26 7.18 10.13
CA GLY A 52 -7.37 7.35 11.28
C GLY A 52 -6.16 6.41 11.24
N GLY A 53 -6.10 5.44 10.33
CA GLY A 53 -4.95 4.56 10.13
C GLY A 53 -3.77 5.24 9.44
N LEU A 54 -2.58 4.66 9.59
CA LEU A 54 -1.36 5.11 8.92
C LEU A 54 -1.17 4.45 7.57
N VAL A 55 -0.79 5.27 6.60
CA VAL A 55 -0.39 4.84 5.26
C VAL A 55 0.97 5.41 4.89
N ARG A 56 1.67 4.69 4.01
CA ARG A 56 2.85 5.14 3.29
C ARG A 56 2.41 5.60 1.92
N ILE A 57 2.83 6.79 1.49
CA ILE A 57 2.70 7.18 0.08
C ILE A 57 3.77 6.43 -0.71
N VAL A 58 3.36 5.67 -1.71
CA VAL A 58 4.24 4.75 -2.47
C VAL A 58 4.52 5.23 -3.90
N ASN A 59 3.93 6.36 -4.31
CA ASN A 59 4.09 6.91 -5.65
C ASN A 59 3.97 8.44 -5.66
N GLY A 60 4.30 9.05 -6.80
CA GLY A 60 4.17 10.49 -7.01
C GLY A 60 5.13 11.35 -6.16
N ALA A 61 4.87 12.65 -6.11
CA ALA A 61 5.78 13.65 -5.53
C ALA A 61 6.01 13.51 -4.02
N TYR A 62 5.14 12.79 -3.31
CA TYR A 62 5.24 12.59 -1.86
C TYR A 62 5.64 11.17 -1.50
N CYS A 63 6.06 10.35 -2.48
CA CYS A 63 6.53 9.00 -2.26
C CYS A 63 7.55 8.93 -1.12
N GLY A 64 7.36 7.98 -0.22
CA GLY A 64 8.18 7.81 0.97
C GLY A 64 7.70 8.62 2.19
N SER A 65 6.66 9.44 2.07
CA SER A 65 6.06 10.11 3.23
C SER A 65 5.07 9.17 3.94
N ASN A 66 5.02 9.26 5.27
CA ASN A 66 3.95 8.64 6.05
C ASN A 66 2.83 9.65 6.24
N ALA A 67 1.59 9.20 6.11
CA ALA A 67 0.41 10.04 6.22
C ALA A 67 -0.70 9.34 7.01
N ARG A 68 -1.55 10.16 7.63
CA ARG A 68 -2.78 9.75 8.30
C ARG A 68 -3.92 9.72 7.29
N LEU A 69 -4.66 8.62 7.22
CA LEU A 69 -5.86 8.50 6.39
C LEU A 69 -7.02 9.24 7.04
N LEU A 70 -7.62 10.22 6.34
CA LEU A 70 -8.69 11.07 6.89
C LEU A 70 -10.06 10.76 6.30
N PHE A 71 -10.11 10.32 5.03
CA PHE A 71 -11.35 10.01 4.34
C PHE A 71 -11.09 9.04 3.20
N ILE A 72 -12.09 8.23 2.88
CA ILE A 72 -12.08 7.23 1.81
C ILE A 72 -13.25 7.56 0.87
N ASP A 73 -12.96 7.79 -0.41
CA ASP A 73 -13.94 7.97 -1.48
C ASP A 73 -13.96 6.69 -2.33
N ILE A 74 -14.92 5.80 -2.02
CA ILE A 74 -15.03 4.49 -2.67
C ILE A 74 -15.41 4.65 -4.14
N GLU A 75 -16.27 5.62 -4.48
CA GLU A 75 -16.73 5.82 -5.86
C GLU A 75 -15.59 6.28 -6.77
N LYS A 76 -14.66 7.07 -6.24
CA LYS A 76 -13.52 7.62 -6.98
C LYS A 76 -12.21 6.87 -6.77
N TYR A 77 -12.22 5.78 -6.00
CA TYR A 77 -11.03 4.99 -5.67
C TYR A 77 -9.87 5.84 -5.12
N CYS A 78 -10.19 6.82 -4.27
CA CYS A 78 -9.20 7.74 -3.74
C CYS A 78 -9.43 8.10 -2.27
N ALA A 79 -8.45 8.76 -1.66
CA ALA A 79 -8.45 9.11 -0.26
C ALA A 79 -8.01 10.55 -0.02
N LYS A 80 -8.41 11.08 1.14
CA LYS A 80 -7.82 12.29 1.73
C LYS A 80 -6.84 11.87 2.79
N VAL A 81 -5.62 12.40 2.74
CA VAL A 81 -4.57 12.10 3.72
C VAL A 81 -3.86 13.36 4.19
N GLN A 82 -3.26 13.31 5.37
CA GLN A 82 -2.39 14.37 5.89
C GLN A 82 -1.03 13.79 6.25
N ILE A 83 0.04 14.37 5.73
CA ILE A 83 1.42 13.93 6.02
C ILE A 83 1.74 14.24 7.48
N GLU A 84 2.31 13.26 8.20
CA GLU A 84 2.48 13.38 9.65
C GLU A 84 3.78 14.06 10.09
N LYS A 85 4.87 13.87 9.35
CA LYS A 85 6.22 14.35 9.71
C LYS A 85 7.09 14.46 8.46
N GLY A 86 8.15 15.25 8.57
CA GLY A 86 9.21 15.39 7.56
C GLY A 86 9.09 16.67 6.75
N VAL A 87 9.65 16.68 5.54
CA VAL A 87 9.73 17.89 4.68
C VAL A 87 8.34 18.47 4.35
N PHE A 88 7.31 17.64 4.34
CA PHE A 88 5.94 18.01 4.02
C PHE A 88 5.00 17.90 5.24
N ASP A 89 5.52 18.07 6.45
CA ASP A 89 4.74 17.97 7.69
C ASP A 89 3.44 18.80 7.63
N GLY A 90 2.34 18.19 8.08
CA GLY A 90 1.01 18.78 8.11
C GLY A 90 0.34 18.95 6.73
N ARG A 91 1.03 18.66 5.62
CA ARG A 91 0.48 18.86 4.27
C ARG A 91 -0.74 17.98 4.03
N PHE A 92 -1.85 18.63 3.69
CA PHE A 92 -3.10 17.98 3.33
C PHE A 92 -3.14 17.64 1.84
N LEU A 93 -3.48 16.39 1.52
CA LEU A 93 -3.64 15.90 0.17
C LEU A 93 -5.12 15.48 -0.02
N PRO A 94 -5.92 16.27 -0.76
CA PRO A 94 -7.37 16.07 -0.85
C PRO A 94 -7.78 14.93 -1.79
N THR A 95 -6.86 14.42 -2.61
CA THR A 95 -7.15 13.38 -3.60
C THR A 95 -5.87 12.60 -3.86
N VAL A 96 -5.77 11.40 -3.31
CA VAL A 96 -4.68 10.46 -3.52
C VAL A 96 -5.29 9.12 -3.93
N GLY A 97 -4.90 8.57 -5.09
CA GLY A 97 -5.42 7.29 -5.57
C GLY A 97 -5.04 6.14 -4.61
N TYR A 98 -5.87 5.10 -4.54
CA TYR A 98 -5.56 3.95 -3.69
C TYR A 98 -4.24 3.28 -4.07
N GLU A 99 -3.91 3.23 -5.35
CA GLU A 99 -2.63 2.70 -5.87
C GLU A 99 -1.40 3.46 -5.34
N ASP A 100 -1.57 4.70 -4.89
CA ASP A 100 -0.47 5.56 -4.45
C ASP A 100 -0.27 5.54 -2.92
N ILE A 101 -1.11 4.82 -2.17
CA ILE A 101 -1.01 4.68 -0.71
C ILE A 101 -1.19 3.25 -0.24
N CYS A 102 -0.39 2.82 0.74
CA CYS A 102 -0.51 1.48 1.33
C CYS A 102 -0.41 1.53 2.85
N LYS A 103 -1.21 0.72 3.54
CA LYS A 103 -1.19 0.56 5.00
C LYS A 103 0.22 0.23 5.49
N ILE A 104 0.65 0.94 6.53
CA ILE A 104 1.86 0.59 7.26
C ILE A 104 1.51 -0.51 8.27
N MET A 105 2.26 -1.61 8.23
CA MET A 105 2.22 -2.64 9.25
C MET A 105 3.29 -2.29 10.30
N LEU A 106 2.84 -1.90 11.50
CA LEU A 106 3.69 -1.67 12.67
C LEU A 106 4.04 -3.00 13.33
#